data_AF-B6WAQ6-F1
#
_entry.id   AF-B6WAQ6-F1
#
_cell.length_a   1.000
_cell.length_b   1.000
_cell.length_c   1.000
_cell.angle_alpha   90.00
_cell.angle_beta   90.00
_cell.angle_gamma   90.00
#
_symmetry.space_group_name_H-M   'P 1'
#
loop_
_entity.id
_entity.type
_entity.pdbx_description
1 polymer ?
#
loop_
_entity_poly.entity_id
_entity_poly.type
_entity_poly.pdbx_seq_one_letter_code
_entity_poly.pdbx_strand_id
1 'polypeptide(L)' 'KTVSDYNYLDFADKYATLIKELKLQNRAVFVVDKDNKLVHVEYLEQNTELPDYEAALEAAKKLV' A
#
# COMPACT_ATOMS: atom_id res chain seq x y z
N LYS A 1 2.63 14.23 8.46
CA LYS A 1 2.92 14.86 7.15
C LYS A 1 2.27 14.00 6.07
N THR A 2 1.66 14.59 5.05
CA THR A 2 1.12 13.86 3.89
C THR A 2 2.13 13.91 2.73
N VAL A 3 2.04 12.95 1.80
CA VAL A 3 2.91 12.85 0.61
C VAL A 3 2.05 12.74 -0.64
N SER A 4 2.63 13.01 -1.82
CA SER A 4 1.95 12.88 -3.11
C SER A 4 2.89 12.20 -4.11
N ASP A 5 2.37 11.22 -4.84
CA ASP A 5 3.11 10.46 -5.86
C ASP A 5 2.63 10.75 -7.30
N TYR A 6 1.74 11.73 -7.50
CA TYR A 6 1.06 11.92 -8.78
C TYR A 6 1.98 12.35 -9.95
N ASN A 7 2.97 13.21 -9.68
CA ASN A 7 3.81 13.79 -10.72
C ASN A 7 4.85 12.79 -11.25
N TYR A 8 5.47 12.04 -10.35
CA TYR A 8 6.60 11.15 -10.67
C TYR A 8 6.21 9.66 -10.71
N LEU A 9 5.11 9.27 -10.06
CA LEU A 9 4.63 7.88 -9.99
C LEU A 9 5.70 6.89 -9.49
N ASP A 10 6.70 7.38 -8.75
CA ASP A 10 7.88 6.61 -8.37
C ASP A 10 7.52 5.52 -7.36
N PHE A 11 6.66 5.85 -6.39
CA PHE A 11 6.14 4.83 -5.47
C PHE A 11 5.23 3.86 -6.20
N ALA A 12 4.31 4.37 -7.03
CA ALA A 12 3.36 3.53 -7.74
C ALA A 12 4.03 2.50 -8.66
N ASP A 13 5.11 2.90 -9.35
CA ASP A 13 5.89 2.02 -10.23
C ASP A 13 6.72 1.01 -9.41
N LYS A 14 7.47 1.48 -8.40
CA LYS A 14 8.34 0.61 -7.58
C LYS A 14 7.58 -0.42 -6.74
N TYR A 15 6.36 -0.09 -6.33
CA TYR A 15 5.52 -0.95 -5.50
C TYR A 15 4.35 -1.57 -6.28
N ALA A 16 4.41 -1.57 -7.62
CA ALA A 16 3.43 -2.22 -8.48
C ALA A 16 1.95 -1.82 -8.21
N THR A 17 1.71 -0.59 -7.77
CA THR A 17 0.34 -0.04 -7.64
C THR A 17 -0.06 0.82 -8.83
N LEU A 18 0.84 1.16 -9.77
CA LEU A 18 0.47 2.02 -10.90
C LEU A 18 -0.51 1.34 -11.87
N ILE A 19 -1.71 1.89 -11.98
CA ILE A 19 -2.66 1.61 -13.06
C ILE A 19 -2.37 2.59 -14.20
N LYS A 20 -1.61 2.13 -15.20
CA LYS A 20 -1.00 2.98 -16.23
C LYS A 20 -2.03 3.76 -17.05
N GLU A 21 -3.14 3.13 -17.38
CA GLU A 21 -4.21 3.68 -18.22
C GLU A 21 -4.97 4.80 -17.51
N LEU A 22 -5.04 4.76 -16.18
CA LEU A 22 -5.77 5.72 -15.36
C LEU A 22 -4.87 6.76 -14.69
N LYS A 23 -3.54 6.50 -14.64
CA LYS A 23 -2.58 7.27 -13.85
C LYS A 23 -3.01 7.36 -12.37
N LEU A 24 -3.52 6.25 -11.84
CA LEU A 24 -3.97 6.09 -10.45
C LEU A 24 -3.19 4.96 -9.77
N GLN A 25 -3.21 4.94 -8.45
CA GLN A 25 -2.70 3.82 -7.66
C GLN A 25 -3.82 2.80 -7.41
N ASN A 26 -3.50 1.52 -7.61
CA ASN A 26 -4.29 0.39 -7.16
C ASN A 26 -4.35 0.41 -5.63
N ARG A 27 -5.52 0.10 -5.10
CA ARG A 27 -5.80 0.03 -3.67
C ARG A 27 -4.93 -1.08 -3.07
N ALA A 28 -4.08 -0.68 -2.14
CA ALA A 28 -3.16 -1.58 -1.46
C ALA A 28 -2.88 -1.09 -0.03
N VAL A 29 -2.52 -2.02 0.85
CA VAL A 29 -2.12 -1.75 2.24
C VAL A 29 -0.74 -2.34 2.47
N PHE A 30 0.14 -1.54 3.08
CA PHE A 30 1.48 -1.93 3.45
C PHE A 30 1.70 -1.64 4.94
N VAL A 31 2.24 -2.61 5.67
CA VAL A 31 2.73 -2.40 7.04
C VAL A 31 4.24 -2.58 7.03
N VAL A 32 4.96 -1.58 7.53
CA VAL A 32 6.43 -1.53 7.54
C VAL A 32 6.90 -1.48 8.99
N ASP A 33 7.88 -2.31 9.35
CA ASP A 33 8.50 -2.29 10.67
C ASP A 33 9.60 -1.22 10.83
N LYS A 34 10.17 -1.12 12.03
CA LYS A 34 11.24 -0.15 12.35
C LYS A 34 12.54 -0.35 11.55
N ASP A 35 12.74 -1.54 11.00
CA ASP A 35 13.91 -1.93 10.22
C ASP A 35 13.64 -1.80 8.71
N ASN A 36 12.55 -1.11 8.34
CA ASN A 36 12.07 -0.91 6.97
C ASN A 36 11.69 -2.20 6.23
N LYS A 37 11.24 -3.24 6.95
CA LYS A 37 10.74 -4.47 6.33
C LYS A 37 9.24 -4.43 6.21
N LEU A 38 8.74 -4.91 5.06
CA LEU A 38 7.32 -5.16 4.86
C LEU A 38 6.90 -6.39 5.67
N VAL A 39 6.01 -6.20 6.63
CA VAL A 39 5.47 -7.29 7.47
C VAL A 39 4.04 -7.68 7.09
N HIS A 40 3.37 -6.83 6.30
CA HIS A 40 2.09 -7.13 5.67
C HIS A 40 1.98 -6.34 4.36
N VAL A 41 1.48 -7.00 3.33
CA VAL A 41 1.20 -6.42 2.01
C VAL A 41 -0.10 -7.01 1.50
N GLU A 42 -1.01 -6.14 1.10
CA GLU A 42 -2.28 -6.52 0.49
C GLU A 42 -2.47 -5.67 -0.77
N TYR A 43 -2.61 -6.33 -1.92
CA TYR A 43 -3.01 -5.70 -3.17
C TYR A 43 -4.42 -6.17 -3.49
N LEU A 44 -5.35 -5.24 -3.71
CA LEU A 44 -6.72 -5.62 -4.02
C LEU A 44 -6.84 -5.96 -5.51
N GLU A 45 -7.65 -6.98 -5.80
CA GLU A 45 -7.98 -7.34 -7.19
C GLU A 45 -8.85 -6.26 -7.83
N GLN A 46 -9.79 -5.70 -7.06
CA GLN A 46 -10.65 -4.61 -7.52
C GLN A 46 -10.56 -3.39 -6.60
N ASN A 47 -10.38 -2.20 -7.17
CA ASN A 47 -10.30 -0.94 -6.42
C ASN A 47 -11.56 -0.55 -5.65
N THR A 48 -12.69 -1.19 -5.99
CA THR A 48 -13.99 -1.05 -5.30
C THR A 48 -14.08 -1.87 -4.03
N GLU A 49 -13.21 -2.88 -3.85
CA GLU A 49 -13.15 -3.67 -2.63
C GLU A 49 -12.48 -2.89 -1.50
N LEU A 50 -12.71 -3.35 -0.28
CA LEU A 50 -12.05 -2.82 0.90
C LEU A 50 -10.95 -3.80 1.34
N PRO A 51 -9.79 -3.30 1.77
CA PRO A 51 -8.75 -4.15 2.34
C PRO A 51 -9.21 -4.78 3.65
N ASP A 52 -8.54 -5.86 4.05
CA ASP A 52 -8.67 -6.42 5.39
C ASP A 52 -7.95 -5.53 6.41
N TYR A 53 -8.67 -4.52 6.90
CA TYR A 53 -8.16 -3.59 7.91
C TYR A 53 -7.77 -4.29 9.21
N GLU A 54 -8.46 -5.36 9.60
CA GLU A 54 -8.14 -6.09 10.82
C GLU A 54 -6.80 -6.80 10.68
N ALA A 55 -6.56 -7.50 9.57
CA ALA A 55 -5.30 -8.16 9.31
C ALA A 55 -4.11 -7.18 9.30
N ALA A 56 -4.26 -6.02 8.66
CA ALA A 56 -3.22 -4.99 8.63
C ALA A 56 -2.94 -4.41 10.03
N LEU A 57 -3.97 -4.13 10.82
CA LEU A 57 -3.82 -3.61 12.19
C LEU A 57 -3.20 -4.64 13.12
N GLU A 58 -3.59 -5.91 13.03
CA GLU A 58 -2.98 -6.98 13.83
C GLU A 58 -1.51 -7.21 13.47
N ALA A 59 -1.14 -7.10 12.18
CA ALA A 59 0.26 -7.12 11.77
C ALA A 59 1.07 -5.97 12.39
N ALA A 60 0.50 -4.76 12.43
CA ALA A 60 1.14 -3.60 13.05
C ALA A 60 1.27 -3.74 14.58
N LYS A 61 0.22 -4.21 15.27
CA LYS A 61 0.22 -4.38 16.74
C LYS A 61 1.28 -5.38 17.22
N LYS A 62 1.61 -6.42 16.44
CA LYS A 62 2.65 -7.40 16.79
C LYS A 62 4.06 -6.83 16.81
N LEU A 63 4.27 -5.62 16.28
CA LEU A 63 5.58 -4.95 16.25
C LEU A 63 5.86 -4.06 17.47
N VAL A 64 4.87 -3.88 18.36
CA VAL A 64 4.92 -3.01 19.54
C VAL A 64 5.28 -3.80 20.78
#